data_AF-A0A1I7K216-F1
#
_entry.id   AF-A0A1I7K216-F1
#
_cell.length_a   1.000
_cell.length_b   1.000
_cell.length_c   1.000
_cell.angle_alpha   90.00
_cell.angle_beta   90.00
_cell.angle_gamma   90.00
#
_symmetry.space_group_name_H-M   'P 1'
#
loop_
_entity.id
_entity.type
_entity.pdbx_description
1 polymer ?
#
loop_
_entity_poly.entity_id
_entity_poly.type
_entity_poly.pdbx_seq_one_letter_code
_entity_poly.pdbx_strand_id
1 'polypeptide(L)' 'MPRSDDTHLSAPILRSVRPPARPPAPADRLAEHLIEAYRHAAECEDPVALDLIRLALWHVGRTYPPTDATASAAERWS' A
#
# COMPACT_ATOMS: atom_id res chain seq x y z
N MET A 1 29.91 -25.40 -36.28
CA MET A 1 28.56 -24.90 -35.98
C MET A 1 28.40 -24.80 -34.47
N PRO A 2 28.59 -23.62 -33.86
CA PRO A 2 28.02 -23.30 -32.56
C PRO A 2 26.99 -22.16 -32.70
N ARG A 3 25.81 -22.39 -32.10
CA ARG A 3 24.82 -21.35 -31.78
C ARG A 3 25.33 -20.58 -30.57
N SER A 4 25.34 -19.26 -30.67
CA SER A 4 25.33 -18.38 -29.49
C SER A 4 24.26 -17.34 -29.74
N ASP A 5 23.18 -17.46 -28.96
CA ASP A 5 22.06 -16.53 -28.89
C ASP A 5 22.54 -15.20 -28.30
N ASP A 6 22.90 -14.26 -29.18
CA ASP A 6 22.99 -12.85 -28.84
C ASP A 6 21.58 -12.26 -28.85
N THR A 7 20.90 -12.33 -27.72
CA THR A 7 19.72 -11.48 -27.48
C THR A 7 19.82 -10.89 -26.08
N HIS A 8 20.67 -9.89 -25.95
CA HIS A 8 20.59 -8.93 -24.84
C HIS A 8 19.30 -8.11 -24.99
N LEU A 9 18.17 -8.65 -24.50
CA LEU A 9 16.98 -7.87 -24.23
C LEU A 9 17.26 -6.99 -23.01
N SER A 10 17.90 -5.85 -23.25
CA SER A 10 17.92 -4.73 -22.31
C SER A 10 16.48 -4.22 -22.18
N ALA A 11 15.74 -4.78 -21.23
CA ALA A 11 14.43 -4.29 -20.87
C ALA A 11 14.58 -2.82 -20.42
N PRO A 12 13.82 -1.87 -21.00
CA PRO A 12 13.87 -0.50 -20.52
C PRO A 12 13.37 -0.49 -19.08
N ILE A 13 14.23 -0.06 -18.16
CA ILE A 13 13.83 0.29 -16.79
C ILE A 13 12.88 1.47 -16.95
N LEU A 14 11.59 1.19 -17.03
CA LEU A 14 10.54 2.15 -16.82
C LEU A 14 10.73 2.65 -15.39
N ARG A 15 11.54 3.70 -15.23
CA ARG A 15 11.52 4.53 -14.04
C ARG A 15 10.11 5.07 -13.97
N SER A 16 9.25 4.37 -13.24
CA SER A 16 7.98 4.91 -12.77
C SER A 16 8.36 6.11 -11.93
N VAL A 17 8.36 7.28 -12.59
CA VAL A 17 8.44 8.56 -11.92
C VAL A 17 7.19 8.59 -11.06
N ARG A 18 7.33 8.20 -9.80
CA ARG A 18 6.28 8.31 -8.79
C ARG A 18 5.78 9.76 -8.88
N PRO A 19 4.53 10.01 -9.28
CA PRO A 19 3.98 11.36 -9.32
C PRO A 19 4.18 11.98 -7.93
N PRO A 20 4.33 13.32 -7.82
CA PRO A 20 4.43 13.97 -6.51
C PRO A 20 3.28 13.47 -5.64
N ALA A 21 3.63 12.78 -4.56
CA ALA A 21 2.68 12.04 -3.75
C ALA A 21 1.60 13.02 -3.27
N ARG A 22 0.39 12.83 -3.77
CA ARG A 22 -0.78 13.54 -3.26
C ARG A 22 -0.79 13.34 -1.74
N PRO A 23 -1.03 14.40 -0.94
CA PRO A 23 -1.10 14.23 0.50
C PRO A 23 -2.04 13.06 0.84
N PRO A 24 -1.60 12.13 1.71
CA PRO A 24 -2.35 10.90 1.97
C PRO A 24 -3.75 11.25 2.45
N ALA A 25 -4.74 10.49 2.00
CA ALA A 25 -6.13 10.72 2.38
C ALA A 25 -6.25 10.61 3.90
N PRO A 26 -7.24 11.26 4.53
CA PRO A 26 -7.44 11.16 5.97
C PRO A 26 -7.54 9.71 6.47
N ALA A 27 -8.14 8.82 5.66
CA ALA A 27 -8.22 7.39 5.96
C ALA A 27 -6.84 6.69 5.92
N ASP A 28 -5.97 7.04 4.97
CA ASP A 28 -4.62 6.50 4.87
C ASP A 28 -3.80 6.92 6.10
N ARG A 29 -3.89 8.19 6.51
CA ARG A 29 -3.23 8.68 7.74
C ARG A 29 -3.75 7.99 8.98
N LEU A 30 -5.07 7.77 9.07
CA LEU A 30 -5.67 7.05 10.19
C LEU A 30 -5.15 5.60 10.24
N ALA A 31 -5.07 4.92 9.10
CA ALA A 31 -4.52 3.58 9.02
C ALA A 31 -3.05 3.53 9.49
N GLU A 32 -2.21 4.49 9.07
CA GLU A 32 -0.83 4.60 9.55
C GLU A 32 -0.75 4.76 11.08
N HIS A 33 -1.58 5.63 11.66
CA HIS A 33 -1.61 5.82 13.12
C HIS A 33 -2.07 4.56 13.86
N LEU A 34 -3.05 3.82 13.31
CA LEU A 34 -3.52 2.56 13.90
C LEU A 34 -2.46 1.47 13.82
N ILE A 35 -1.67 1.41 12.74
CA ILE A 35 -0.55 0.48 12.62
C ILE A 35 0.53 0.79 13.66
N GLU A 36 0.86 2.06 13.88
CA GLU A 36 1.85 2.42 14.91
C GLU A 36 1.33 2.13 16.32
N ALA A 37 0.05 2.43 16.59
CA ALA A 37 -0.60 2.08 17.86
C ALA A 37 -0.58 0.56 18.11
N TYR A 38 -0.76 -0.25 17.07
CA TYR A 38 -0.67 -1.71 17.18
C TYR A 38 0.70 -2.17 17.66
N ARG A 39 1.78 -1.55 17.15
CA ARG A 39 3.15 -1.88 17.54
C ARG A 39 3.39 -1.57 19.01
N HIS A 40 2.96 -0.40 19.47
CA HIS A 40 3.04 -0.05 20.89
C HIS A 40 2.19 -0.97 21.78
N ALA A 41 0.97 -1.30 21.37
CA ALA A 41 0.12 -2.23 22.12
C ALA A 41 0.76 -3.63 22.22
N ALA A 42 1.45 -4.07 21.17
CA ALA A 42 2.17 -5.35 21.16
C ALA A 42 3.38 -5.32 22.10
N GLU A 43 4.14 -4.22 22.13
CA GLU A 43 5.25 -4.01 23.07
C GLU A 43 4.78 -4.00 24.54
N CYS A 44 3.58 -3.49 24.79
CA CYS A 44 2.96 -3.50 26.13
C CYS A 44 2.22 -4.80 26.47
N GLU A 45 2.16 -5.77 25.55
CA GLU A 45 1.40 -7.01 25.69
C GLU A 45 -0.08 -6.80 26.10
N ASP A 46 -0.72 -5.71 25.64
CA ASP A 46 -2.12 -5.42 25.95
C ASP A 46 -3.06 -6.10 24.93
N PRO A 47 -3.74 -7.21 25.29
CA PRO A 47 -4.58 -7.96 24.36
C PRO A 47 -5.84 -7.18 23.96
N VAL A 48 -6.37 -6.33 24.83
CA VAL A 48 -7.59 -5.57 24.55
C VAL A 48 -7.30 -4.47 23.55
N ALA A 49 -6.19 -3.74 23.73
CA ALA A 49 -5.76 -2.72 22.78
C ALA A 49 -5.51 -3.32 21.39
N LEU A 50 -4.84 -4.48 21.30
CA LEU A 50 -4.59 -5.16 20.04
C LEU A 50 -5.88 -5.50 19.28
N ASP A 51 -6.88 -6.05 19.97
CA ASP A 51 -8.14 -6.44 19.33
C ASP A 51 -8.98 -5.23 18.90
N LEU A 52 -9.01 -4.15 19.69
CA LEU A 52 -9.69 -2.91 19.31
C LEU A 52 -9.03 -2.27 18.08
N ILE A 53 -7.69 -2.27 18.02
CA ILE A 53 -6.95 -1.72 16.88
C ILE A 53 -7.18 -2.57 15.62
N ARG A 54 -7.21 -3.90 15.73
CA ARG A 54 -7.57 -4.80 14.61
C ARG A 54 -8.97 -4.52 14.09
N LEU A 55 -9.95 -4.33 14.98
CA LEU A 55 -11.32 -4.02 14.59
C LEU A 55 -11.40 -2.66 13.87
N ALA A 56 -10.68 -1.66 14.37
CA ALA A 56 -10.60 -0.35 13.73
C ALA A 56 -9.97 -0.42 12.33
N LEU A 57 -8.85 -1.13 12.18
CA LEU A 57 -8.20 -1.35 10.89
C LEU A 57 -9.12 -2.06 9.89
N TRP A 58 -9.84 -3.09 10.35
CA TRP A 58 -10.84 -3.78 9.52
C TRP A 58 -11.94 -2.82 9.05
N HIS A 59 -12.44 -1.96 9.94
CA HIS A 59 -13.47 -0.99 9.60
C HIS A 59 -12.94 0.06 8.60
N VAL A 60 -11.73 0.58 8.79
CA VAL A 60 -11.12 1.55 7.88
C VAL A 60 -10.98 0.97 6.47
N GLY A 61 -10.45 -0.25 6.35
CA GLY A 61 -10.29 -0.91 5.05
C GLY A 61 -11.61 -1.29 4.35
N ARG A 62 -12.69 -1.46 5.11
CA ARG A 62 -14.06 -1.69 4.58
C ARG A 62 -14.72 -0.39 4.11
N THR A 63 -14.56 0.69 4.87
CA THR A 63 -15.33 1.94 4.68
C THR A 63 -14.66 2.89 3.69
N TYR A 64 -13.32 2.89 3.65
CA TYR A 64 -12.57 3.80 2.80
C TYR A 64 -11.74 2.98 1.80
N PRO A 65 -12.13 2.94 0.51
CA PRO A 65 -11.31 2.28 -0.49
C PRO A 65 -9.95 2.98 -0.56
N PRO A 66 -8.84 2.23 -0.72
CA PRO A 66 -7.52 2.83 -0.79
C PRO A 66 -7.44 3.79 -1.97
N THR A 67 -6.88 4.98 -1.73
CA THR A 67 -6.87 6.10 -2.69
C THR A 67 -6.29 5.71 -4.06
N ASP A 68 -5.35 4.77 -4.10
CA ASP A 68 -4.74 4.23 -5.32
C ASP A 68 -5.66 3.26 -6.11
N ALA A 69 -6.58 2.57 -5.45
CA ALA A 69 -7.52 1.67 -6.14
C ALA A 69 -8.51 2.45 -7.01
N THR A 70 -8.94 3.64 -6.56
CA THR A 70 -9.80 4.53 -7.35
C THR A 70 -9.10 5.17 -8.54
N ALA A 71 -7.80 5.44 -8.47
CA ALA A 71 -7.03 5.98 -9.61
C ALA A 71 -6.86 4.93 -10.72
N SER A 72 -6.53 3.68 -10.35
CA SER A 72 -6.34 2.59 -11.32
C SER A 72 -7.62 2.15 -12.06
N ALA A 73 -8.79 2.38 -11.46
CA ALA A 73 -10.08 2.07 -12.09
C ALA A 73 -10.43 3.05 -13.22
N ALA A 74 -10.02 4.33 -13.10
CA ALA A 74 -10.29 5.36 -14.09
C ALA A 74 -9.39 5.23 -15.34
N GLU A 75 -8.12 4.83 -15.15
CA GLU A 75 -7.16 4.66 -16.26
C GLU A 75 -7.41 3.41 -17.11
N ARG A 76 -8.05 2.37 -16.56
CA ARG A 76 -8.33 1.13 -17.31
C ARG A 76 -9.45 1.30 -18.35
N TRP A 77 -10.23 2.38 -18.28
CA TRP A 77 -11.44 2.60 -19.07
C TRP A 77 -11.37 3.87 -19.96
N SER A 78 -10.18 4.45 -20.15
CA SER A 78 -9.89 5.45 -21.20
C SER A 78 -9.02 4.86 -22.28
#